data_AF-A0A2T0WM31-F1
#
_entry.id   AF-A0A2T0WM31-F1
#
_cell.length_a   1.000
_cell.length_b   1.000
_cell.length_c   1.000
_cell.angle_alpha   90.00
_cell.angle_beta   90.00
_cell.angle_gamma   90.00
#
_symmetry.space_group_name_H-M   'P 1'
#
loop_
_entity.id
_entity.type
_entity.pdbx_description
1 polymer ?
#
loop_
_entity_poly.entity_id
_entity_poly.type
_entity_poly.pdbx_seq_one_letter_code
_entity_poly.pdbx_strand_id
1 'polypeptide(L)' 'MFGLIRLPFLLAIVFFAGVMYERSEKNKLCDEIGGESRNGLCVMRAVK' A
#
# COMPACT_ATOMS: atom_id res chain seq x y z
N MET A 1 -20.62 2.88 -27.58
CA MET A 1 -20.41 1.87 -26.49
C MET A 1 -19.01 1.93 -25.84
N PHE A 2 -18.12 2.85 -26.23
CA PHE A 2 -16.76 2.99 -25.67
C PHE A 2 -16.67 3.54 -24.22
N GLY A 3 -17.73 4.15 -23.69
CA GLY A 3 -17.72 4.74 -22.34
C GLY A 3 -17.82 3.72 -21.20
N LEU A 4 -18.54 2.60 -21.42
CA LEU A 4 -18.80 1.59 -20.38
C LEU A 4 -17.56 0.76 -20.02
N ILE A 5 -16.64 0.58 -20.97
CA ILE A 5 -15.38 -0.15 -20.74
C ILE A 5 -14.32 0.71 -20.04
N ARG A 6 -14.39 2.04 -20.15
CA ARG A 6 -13.49 2.94 -19.43
C ARG A 6 -13.73 2.93 -17.92
N LEU A 7 -14.98 2.74 -17.51
CA LEU A 7 -15.39 2.79 -16.11
C LEU A 7 -14.74 1.69 -15.24
N PRO A 8 -14.75 0.39 -15.61
CA PRO A 8 -14.03 -0.64 -14.86
C PRO A 8 -12.51 -0.45 -14.90
N PHE A 9 -11.96 0.11 -15.99
CA PHE A 9 -10.53 0.42 -16.09
C PHE A 9 -10.11 1.51 -15.10
N LEU A 10 -10.87 2.61 -15.03
CA LEU A 10 -10.60 3.69 -14.07
C LEU A 10 -10.78 3.20 -12.63
N LEU A 11 -11.81 2.40 -12.35
CA LEU A 11 -12.00 1.76 -11.04
C LEU A 11 -10.83 0.87 -10.67
N ALA A 12 -10.34 0.03 -11.58
CA ALA A 12 -9.19 -0.84 -11.34
C ALA A 12 -7.94 0.00 -11.00
N ILE A 13 -7.66 1.06 -11.77
CA ILE A 13 -6.51 1.93 -11.52
C ILE A 13 -6.60 2.57 -10.13
N VAL A 14 -7.75 3.15 -9.76
CA VAL A 14 -7.96 3.77 -8.45
C VAL A 14 -7.82 2.73 -7.33
N PHE A 15 -8.36 1.53 -7.53
CA PHE A 15 -8.25 0.43 -6.57
C PHE A 15 -6.78 0.03 -6.33
N PHE A 16 -6.01 -0.22 -7.39
CA PHE A 16 -4.60 -0.57 -7.27
C PHE A 16 -3.77 0.57 -6.65
N ALA A 17 -4.05 1.82 -7.02
CA ALA A 17 -3.40 2.98 -6.42
C ALA A 17 -3.67 3.06 -4.91
N GLY A 18 -4.91 2.85 -4.47
CA GLY A 18 -5.28 2.83 -3.05
C GLY A 18 -4.60 1.71 -2.27
N VAL A 19 -4.57 0.49 -2.81
CA VAL A 19 -3.88 -0.65 -2.17
C VAL A 19 -2.38 -0.39 -2.01
N MET A 20 -1.74 0.17 -3.04
CA MET A 20 -0.31 0.51 -2.98
C MET A 20 -0.04 1.66 -2.02
N TYR A 21 -0.94 2.65 -1.96
CA TYR A 21 -0.86 3.77 -1.03
C TYR A 21 -0.91 3.28 0.42
N GLU A 22 -1.90 2.46 0.79
CA GLU A 22 -1.98 1.89 2.14
C GLU A 22 -0.73 1.09 2.53
N ARG A 23 -0.20 0.30 1.59
CA ARG A 23 1.01 -0.47 1.83
C ARG A 23 2.23 0.43 2.05
N SER A 24 2.34 1.51 1.28
CA SER A 24 3.42 2.49 1.42
C SER A 24 3.34 3.27 2.73
N GLU A 25 2.14 3.62 3.17
CA GLU A 25 1.90 4.37 4.40
C GLU A 25 2.20 3.52 5.64
N LYS A 26 1.72 2.27 5.66
CA LYS A 26 2.04 1.31 6.73
C LYS A 26 3.55 1.05 6.83
N ASN A 27 4.25 0.98 5.70
CA ASN A 27 5.70 0.84 5.68
C ASN A 27 6.42 2.06 6.25
N LYS A 28 5.97 3.28 5.90
CA LYS A 28 6.53 4.53 6.44
C LYS A 28 6.34 4.64 7.94
N LEU A 29 5.13 4.37 8.43
CA LEU A 29 4.81 4.37 9.86
C LEU A 29 5.68 3.36 10.63
N CYS A 30 5.96 2.20 10.03
CA CYS A 30 6.86 1.22 10.61
C CYS A 30 8.31 1.69 10.71
N ASP A 31 8.79 2.39 9.70
CA ASP A 31 10.15 2.94 9.69
C ASP A 31 10.29 4.08 10.72
N GLU A 32 9.26 4.92 10.86
CA GLU A 32 9.20 6.00 11.86
C GLU A 32 9.24 5.50 13.31
N ILE A 33 8.62 4.36 13.61
CA ILE A 33 8.68 3.75 14.95
C ILE A 33 9.94 2.90 15.17
N GLY A 34 10.90 2.92 14.23
CA GLY A 34 12.16 2.18 14.32
C GLY A 34 12.04 0.68 14.00
N GLY A 35 10.91 0.26 13.43
CA GLY A 35 10.67 -1.09 12.94
C GLY A 35 11.14 -1.29 11.50
N GLU A 36 11.04 -2.52 11.01
CA GLU A 36 11.20 -2.88 9.61
C GLU A 36 9.91 -3.55 9.12
N SER A 37 9.37 -3.09 8.01
CA SER A 37 8.22 -3.75 7.38
C SER A 37 8.67 -5.01 6.65
N ARG A 38 8.25 -6.17 7.17
CA ARG A 38 8.53 -7.49 6.59
C ARG A 38 7.19 -8.17 6.29
N ASN A 39 6.97 -8.57 5.04
CA ASN A 39 5.74 -9.24 4.59
C ASN A 39 4.43 -8.49 4.94
N GLY A 40 4.46 -7.15 5.01
CA GLY A 40 3.29 -6.34 5.35
C GLY A 40 2.98 -6.30 6.86
N LEU A 41 3.87 -6.84 7.69
CA LEU A 41 3.83 -6.72 9.14
C LEU A 41 4.94 -5.78 9.60
N CYS A 42 4.63 -4.97 10.60
CA CYS A 42 5.61 -4.17 11.31
C CYS A 42 6.40 -5.06 12.26
N VAL A 43 7.68 -5.27 12.00
CA VAL A 43 8.54 -6.05 12.90
C VAL A 43 9.51 -5.08 13.55
N MET A 44 9.48 -4.99 14.89
CA MET A 44 10.43 -4.16 15.61
C MET A 44 11.85 -4.68 15.37
N ARG A 45 12.80 -3.80 14.99
CA ARG A 45 14.22 -4.17 15.03
C ARG A 45 14.56 -4.41 16.50
N ALA A 46 14.83 -5.66 16.86
CA ALA A 46 15.45 -5.97 18.14
C ALA A 46 16.82 -5.29 18.16
N VAL A 47 16.92 -4.16 18.87
CA VAL A 47 18.19 -3.55 19.22
C VAL A 47 18.92 -4.58 20.06
N LYS A 48 20.02 -5.12 19.52
CA LYS A 48 20.93 -5.99 20.25
C LYS A 48 21.80 -5.15 21.17
#